data_AF-A0AAD3M1L8-F1
#
_entry.id   AF-A0AAD3M1L8-F1
#
_cell.length_a   1.000
_cell.length_b   1.000
_cell.length_c   1.000
_cell.angle_alpha   90.00
_cell.angle_beta   90.00
_cell.angle_gamma   90.00
#
_symmetry.space_group_name_H-M   'P 1'
#
loop_
_entity.id
_entity.type
_entity.pdbx_description
1 polymer ?
#
loop_
_entity_poly.entity_id
_entity_poly.type
_entity_poly.pdbx_seq_one_letter_code
_entity_poly.pdbx_strand_id
1 'polypeptide(L)'
;MLIIKQRASNGLEHEEEIKQLDEEIKDLSESNSQVEADMIKLRTQITTMESNLKSIEEENKVIEQQNESLLHELANLSQSLINSLANVQLPHMKPLAHKEPPLRNSCLQLHQQEPISEQNFDAYVTTLTDMYTNQDQYQSPENKALLENIKQAVQGIQV
;
A
#
# COMPACT_ATOMS: atom_id res chain seq x y z
N MET A 1 -75.48 -41.66 12.70
CA MET A 1 -76.26 -42.29 13.79
C MET A 1 -75.36 -43.26 14.52
N LEU A 2 -74.96 -42.93 15.75
CA LEU A 2 -74.47 -43.88 16.76
C LEU A 2 -74.62 -43.23 18.15
N ILE A 3 -75.73 -43.61 18.76
CA ILE A 3 -76.05 -43.86 20.17
C ILE A 3 -75.14 -43.21 21.24
N ILE A 4 -75.78 -42.37 22.06
CA ILE A 4 -75.36 -41.92 23.39
C ILE A 4 -75.00 -43.14 24.26
N LYS A 5 -73.76 -43.19 24.77
CA LYS A 5 -73.44 -43.96 25.98
C LYS A 5 -72.37 -43.26 26.83
N GLN A 6 -72.74 -43.08 28.09
CA GLN A 6 -71.94 -42.73 29.26
C GLN A 6 -71.43 -41.29 29.41
N ARG A 7 -72.17 -40.57 30.26
CA ARG A 7 -71.83 -39.32 30.95
C ARG A 7 -70.76 -39.57 32.03
N ALA A 8 -69.58 -40.03 31.60
CA ALA A 8 -68.36 -40.20 32.39
C ALA A 8 -67.08 -39.72 31.65
N SER A 9 -67.22 -39.03 30.51
CA SER A 9 -66.11 -38.68 29.61
C SER A 9 -65.50 -37.28 29.84
N ASN A 10 -66.31 -36.29 30.25
CA ASN A 10 -65.88 -34.88 30.28
C ASN A 10 -64.69 -34.61 31.23
N GLY A 11 -64.52 -35.38 32.30
CA GLY A 11 -63.38 -35.21 33.21
C GLY A 11 -62.07 -35.76 32.64
N LEU A 12 -62.14 -36.79 31.79
CA LEU A 12 -60.98 -37.43 31.17
C LEU A 12 -60.48 -36.64 29.95
N GLU A 13 -61.40 -36.06 29.17
CA GLU A 13 -61.07 -35.17 28.03
C GLU A 13 -60.31 -33.93 28.50
N HIS A 14 -60.74 -33.29 29.59
CA HIS A 14 -60.01 -32.15 30.16
C HIS A 14 -58.66 -32.53 30.78
N GLU A 15 -58.50 -33.75 31.30
CA GLU A 15 -57.20 -34.22 31.81
C GLU A 15 -56.21 -34.47 30.66
N GLU A 16 -56.69 -34.92 29.51
CA GLU A 16 -55.88 -35.12 28.30
C GLU A 16 -55.49 -33.78 27.65
N GLU A 17 -56.40 -32.80 27.62
CA GLU A 17 -56.11 -31.41 27.21
C GLU A 17 -55.05 -30.75 28.10
N ILE A 18 -55.13 -30.92 29.42
CA ILE A 18 -54.13 -30.38 30.36
C ILE A 18 -52.76 -31.02 30.13
N LYS A 19 -52.69 -32.35 29.94
CA LYS A 19 -51.44 -33.05 29.63
C LYS A 19 -50.82 -32.58 28.32
N GLN A 20 -51.64 -32.32 27.31
CA GLN A 20 -51.15 -31.79 26.04
C GLN A 20 -50.57 -30.38 26.21
N LEU A 21 -51.24 -29.50 26.95
CA LEU A 21 -50.73 -28.16 27.24
C LEU A 21 -49.43 -28.19 28.04
N ASP A 22 -49.28 -29.13 28.99
CA ASP A 22 -48.03 -29.28 29.76
C ASP A 22 -46.86 -29.70 28.87
N GLU A 23 -47.06 -30.62 27.91
CA GLU A 23 -46.02 -30.97 26.94
C GLU A 23 -45.73 -29.82 25.97
N GLU A 24 -46.74 -29.07 25.50
CA GLU A 24 -46.51 -27.86 24.69
C GLU A 24 -45.72 -26.78 25.44
N ILE A 25 -46.01 -26.56 26.73
CA ILE A 25 -45.24 -25.65 27.60
C ILE A 25 -43.79 -26.11 27.73
N LYS A 26 -43.56 -27.42 27.88
CA LYS A 26 -42.24 -28.00 28.02
C LYS A 26 -41.42 -27.86 26.73
N ASP A 27 -42.01 -28.18 25.57
CA ASP A 27 -41.37 -28.02 24.27
C ASP A 27 -41.03 -26.54 23.98
N LEU A 28 -41.95 -25.62 24.30
CA LEU A 28 -41.71 -24.19 24.19
C LEU A 28 -40.60 -23.71 25.12
N SER A 29 -40.53 -24.24 26.35
CA SER A 29 -39.49 -23.93 27.32
C SER A 29 -38.10 -24.40 26.84
N GLU A 30 -38.03 -25.60 26.27
CA GLU A 30 -36.80 -26.13 25.67
C GLU A 30 -36.38 -25.30 24.46
N SER A 31 -37.31 -24.97 23.56
CA SER A 31 -37.05 -24.11 22.40
C SER A 31 -36.57 -22.72 22.82
N ASN A 32 -37.18 -22.11 23.84
CA ASN A 32 -36.74 -20.81 24.36
C ASN A 32 -35.33 -20.89 24.94
N SER A 33 -35.04 -21.93 25.73
CA SER A 33 -33.71 -22.14 26.30
C SER A 33 -32.63 -22.26 25.22
N GLN A 34 -32.94 -22.94 24.12
CA GLN A 34 -32.04 -23.05 22.97
C GLN A 34 -31.82 -21.72 22.26
N VAL A 35 -32.89 -20.94 22.03
CA VAL A 35 -32.81 -19.61 21.42
C VAL A 35 -31.98 -18.65 22.28
N GLU A 36 -32.16 -18.68 23.60
CA GLU A 36 -31.37 -17.88 24.55
C GLU A 36 -29.88 -18.24 24.46
N ALA A 37 -29.55 -19.53 24.40
CA ALA A 37 -28.18 -19.99 24.26
C ALA A 37 -27.55 -19.49 22.95
N ASP A 38 -28.29 -19.53 21.85
CA ASP A 38 -27.79 -19.06 20.55
C ASP A 38 -27.68 -17.52 20.50
N MET A 39 -28.58 -16.79 21.15
CA MET A 39 -28.47 -15.34 21.33
C MET A 39 -27.19 -14.97 22.10
N ILE A 40 -26.83 -15.72 23.15
CA ILE A 40 -25.59 -15.50 23.89
C ILE A 40 -24.36 -15.74 23.00
N LYS A 41 -24.37 -16.78 22.16
CA LYS A 41 -23.29 -17.05 21.20
C LYS A 41 -23.15 -15.93 20.18
N LEU A 42 -24.27 -15.45 19.63
CA LEU A 42 -24.27 -14.34 18.66
C LEU A 42 -23.74 -13.06 19.30
N ARG A 43 -24.20 -12.73 20.51
CA ARG A 43 -23.71 -11.55 21.25
C ARG A 43 -22.20 -11.63 21.50
N THR A 44 -21.70 -12.79 21.92
CA THR A 44 -20.27 -13.00 22.12
C THR A 44 -19.48 -12.80 20.82
N GLN A 45 -19.95 -13.36 19.71
CA GLN A 45 -19.32 -13.19 18.39
C GLN A 45 -19.29 -11.72 17.97
N ILE A 46 -20.39 -10.98 18.16
CA ILE A 46 -20.46 -9.53 17.87
C ILE A 46 -19.39 -8.79 18.68
N THR A 47 -19.31 -9.01 19.99
CA THR A 47 -18.32 -8.34 20.83
C THR A 47 -16.88 -8.68 20.43
N THR A 48 -16.60 -9.93 20.04
CA THR A 48 -15.29 -10.32 19.52
C THR A 48 -14.96 -9.59 18.21
N MET A 49 -15.91 -9.51 17.29
CA MET A 49 -15.73 -8.79 16.02
C MET A 49 -15.49 -7.30 16.25
N GLU A 50 -16.23 -6.66 17.16
CA GLU A 50 -16.04 -5.26 17.54
C GLU A 50 -14.64 -5.01 18.10
N SER A 51 -14.15 -5.90 18.97
CA SER A 51 -12.79 -5.80 19.52
C SER A 51 -11.73 -5.97 18.44
N ASN A 52 -11.90 -6.92 17.52
CA ASN A 52 -10.96 -7.16 16.44
C ASN A 52 -10.91 -5.98 15.47
N LEU A 53 -12.09 -5.42 15.11
CA LEU A 53 -12.19 -4.25 14.26
C LEU A 53 -11.45 -3.05 14.86
N LYS A 54 -11.65 -2.81 16.16
CA LYS A 54 -10.93 -1.74 16.88
C LYS A 54 -9.40 -1.94 16.88
N SER A 55 -8.92 -3.18 17.00
CA SER A 55 -7.48 -3.48 16.90
C SER A 55 -6.94 -3.14 15.52
N ILE A 56 -7.65 -3.56 14.47
CA ILE A 56 -7.28 -3.29 13.08
C ILE A 56 -7.27 -1.79 12.78
N GLU A 57 -8.23 -1.03 13.31
CA GLU A 57 -8.25 0.43 13.17
C GLU A 57 -7.01 1.10 13.79
N GLU A 58 -6.58 0.66 14.96
CA GLU A 58 -5.36 1.19 15.60
C GLU A 58 -4.10 0.79 14.84
N GLU A 59 -4.00 -0.46 14.37
CA GLU A 59 -2.87 -0.91 13.54
C GLU A 59 -2.78 -0.11 12.23
N ASN A 60 -3.90 0.15 11.56
CA ASN A 60 -3.95 0.97 10.36
C ASN A 60 -3.47 2.41 10.63
N LYS A 61 -3.88 3.00 11.75
CA LYS A 61 -3.44 4.34 12.14
C LYS A 61 -1.93 4.41 12.37
N VAL A 62 -1.34 3.37 12.96
CA VAL A 62 0.12 3.28 13.11
C VAL A 62 0.81 3.19 11.74
N ILE A 63 0.27 2.40 10.82
CA ILE A 63 0.80 2.29 9.45
C ILE A 63 0.73 3.63 8.72
N GLU A 64 -0.37 4.37 8.84
CA GLU A 64 -0.52 5.71 8.27
C GLU A 64 0.54 6.68 8.81
N GLN A 65 0.75 6.70 10.12
CA GLN A 65 1.80 7.53 10.75
C GLN A 65 3.20 7.15 10.27
N GLN A 66 3.48 5.85 10.12
CA GLN A 66 4.76 5.37 9.58
C GLN A 66 4.97 5.81 8.13
N ASN A 67 3.93 5.74 7.30
CA ASN A 67 3.98 6.21 5.91
C ASN A 67 4.25 7.72 5.83
N GLU A 68 3.60 8.52 6.66
CA GLU A 68 3.87 9.96 6.74
C GLU A 68 5.31 10.26 7.15
N SER A 69 5.85 9.52 8.14
CA SER A 69 7.25 9.65 8.55
C SER A 69 8.22 9.32 7.41
N LEU A 70 7.98 8.22 6.69
CA LEU A 70 8.81 7.81 5.55
C LEU A 70 8.77 8.83 4.40
N LEU A 71 7.59 9.40 4.11
CA LEU A 71 7.47 10.47 3.12
C LEU A 71 8.27 11.71 3.53
N HIS A 72 8.23 12.09 4.81
CA HIS A 72 9.02 13.20 5.33
C HIS A 72 10.53 12.92 5.23
N GLU A 73 10.99 11.72 5.58
CA GLU A 73 12.39 11.32 5.43
C GLU A 73 12.86 11.32 3.97
N LEU A 74 12.02 10.83 3.05
CA LEU A 74 12.31 10.86 1.62
C LEU A 74 12.46 12.30 1.10
N ALA A 75 11.58 13.20 1.53
CA ALA A 75 11.68 14.63 1.19
C ALA A 75 12.97 15.24 1.75
N ASN A 76 13.32 14.95 3.00
CA ASN A 76 14.56 15.43 3.62
C ASN A 76 15.81 14.91 2.89
N LEU A 77 15.81 13.65 2.48
CA LEU A 77 16.89 13.05 1.71
C LEU A 77 17.00 13.68 0.31
N SER A 78 15.87 13.86 -0.38
CA SER A 78 15.80 14.55 -1.67
C SER A 78 16.38 15.96 -1.57
N GLN A 79 15.94 16.76 -0.59
CA GLN A 79 16.45 18.10 -0.38
C GLN A 79 17.95 18.12 -0.06
N SER A 80 18.43 17.17 0.74
CA SER A 80 19.86 17.03 1.06
C SER A 80 20.70 16.72 -0.18
N LEU A 81 20.17 15.89 -1.07
CA LEU A 81 20.81 15.55 -2.34
C LEU A 81 20.79 16.73 -3.32
N ILE A 82 19.66 17.44 -3.43
CA ILE A 82 19.55 18.71 -4.18
C ILE A 82 20.61 19.70 -3.70
N ASN A 83 20.73 19.91 -2.39
CA ASN A 83 21.71 20.83 -1.82
C ASN A 83 23.15 20.40 -2.10
N SER A 84 23.42 19.09 -2.09
CA SER A 84 24.75 18.54 -2.40
C SER A 84 25.11 18.75 -3.88
N LEU A 85 24.14 18.59 -4.77
CA LEU A 85 24.32 18.75 -6.22
C LEU A 85 24.25 20.21 -6.68
N ALA A 86 23.68 21.13 -5.89
CA ALA A 86 23.55 22.54 -6.24
C ALA A 86 24.89 23.24 -6.51
N ASN A 87 25.99 22.74 -5.93
CA ASN A 87 27.33 23.27 -6.15
C ASN A 87 28.07 22.61 -7.32
N VAL A 88 27.51 21.56 -7.93
CA VAL A 88 28.11 20.86 -9.05
C VAL A 88 27.65 21.55 -10.34
N GLN A 89 28.47 22.48 -10.86
CA GLN A 89 28.21 23.03 -12.19
C GLN A 89 28.46 21.96 -13.25
N LEU A 90 27.40 21.54 -13.93
CA LEU A 90 27.51 20.70 -15.11
C LEU A 90 28.28 21.45 -16.21
N PRO A 91 29.23 20.80 -16.90
CA PRO A 91 29.94 21.42 -18.02
C PRO A 91 28.95 21.85 -19.10
N HIS A 92 29.23 22.96 -19.79
CA HIS A 92 28.37 23.50 -20.85
C HIS A 92 28.06 22.44 -21.92
N MET A 93 26.85 21.90 -21.88
CA MET A 93 26.36 20.96 -22.88
C MET A 93 25.83 21.72 -24.09
N LYS A 94 26.37 21.41 -25.28
CA LYS A 94 25.76 21.83 -26.55
C LYS A 94 24.53 20.94 -26.81
N PRO A 95 23.35 21.50 -27.13
CA PRO A 95 22.19 20.68 -27.45
C PRO A 95 22.49 19.77 -28.66
N LEU A 96 22.31 18.46 -28.49
CA LEU A 96 22.30 17.54 -29.63
C LEU A 96 21.06 17.83 -30.47
N ALA A 97 21.28 18.24 -31.72
CA ALA A 97 20.22 18.29 -32.73
C ALA A 97 19.84 16.85 -33.12
N HIS A 98 19.00 16.19 -32.31
CA HIS A 98 18.41 14.91 -32.68
C HIS A 98 17.37 15.12 -33.79
N LYS A 99 17.63 14.50 -34.95
CA LYS A 99 16.69 14.34 -36.07
C LYS A 99 15.76 13.16 -35.77
N GLU A 100 14.75 13.31 -34.92
CA GLU A 100 13.64 12.33 -34.80
C GLU A 100 12.33 13.04 -34.43
N PRO A 101 11.15 12.53 -34.87
CA PRO A 101 9.87 13.20 -34.70
C PRO A 101 9.39 13.14 -33.24
N PRO A 102 8.60 14.13 -32.79
CA PRO A 102 8.37 14.38 -31.37
C PRO A 102 7.35 13.40 -30.81
N LEU A 103 7.83 12.34 -30.16
CA LEU A 103 7.01 11.51 -29.28
C LEU A 103 7.59 11.57 -27.86
N ARG A 104 7.00 12.50 -27.11
CA ARG A 104 7.06 12.67 -25.64
C ARG A 104 8.42 12.99 -25.03
N ASN A 105 8.43 14.16 -24.38
CA ASN A 105 9.33 14.60 -23.34
C ASN A 105 10.75 14.90 -23.83
N SER A 106 10.84 15.99 -24.59
CA SER A 106 12.08 16.69 -24.91
C SER A 106 12.71 17.29 -23.63
N CYS A 107 13.26 16.46 -22.75
CA CYS A 107 14.01 16.85 -21.56
C CYS A 107 15.38 17.47 -21.90
N LEU A 108 15.75 17.56 -23.18
CA LEU A 108 17.05 18.06 -23.64
C LEU A 108 17.09 19.59 -23.84
N GLN A 109 16.04 20.30 -23.42
CA GLN A 109 16.00 21.76 -23.42
C GLN A 109 16.33 22.33 -22.03
N LEU A 110 17.43 21.87 -21.44
CA LEU A 110 18.09 22.64 -20.38
C LEU A 110 18.69 23.89 -21.01
N HIS A 111 17.84 24.89 -21.22
CA HIS A 111 18.30 26.27 -21.29
C HIS A 111 19.04 26.55 -19.98
N GLN A 112 20.34 26.80 -20.09
CA GLN A 112 21.15 27.63 -19.21
C GLN A 112 20.70 27.72 -17.73
N GLN A 113 21.50 27.10 -16.86
CA GLN A 113 21.77 27.60 -15.49
C GLN A 113 20.57 27.79 -14.54
N GLU A 114 19.44 27.11 -14.73
CA GLU A 114 18.50 27.04 -13.60
C GLU A 114 19.12 26.21 -12.47
N PRO A 115 19.21 26.77 -11.24
CA PRO A 115 19.70 26.01 -10.10
C PRO A 115 18.82 24.77 -9.87
N ILE A 116 19.45 23.68 -9.43
CA ILE A 116 18.74 22.44 -9.13
C ILE A 116 17.69 22.70 -8.05
N SER A 117 16.47 22.21 -8.29
CA SER A 117 15.30 22.34 -7.44
C SER A 117 14.47 21.07 -7.52
N GLU A 118 13.51 20.87 -6.63
CA GLU A 118 12.66 19.67 -6.66
C GLU A 118 11.94 19.47 -8.01
N GLN A 119 11.57 20.56 -8.70
CA GLN A 119 10.84 20.51 -9.96
C GLN A 119 11.69 19.98 -11.14
N ASN A 120 13.01 20.17 -11.07
CA ASN A 120 13.93 19.78 -12.14
C ASN A 120 14.90 18.66 -11.71
N PHE A 121 14.79 18.18 -10.47
CA PHE A 121 15.69 17.20 -9.87
C PHE A 121 15.74 15.89 -10.67
N ASP A 122 14.58 15.33 -11.04
CA ASP A 122 14.51 14.08 -11.80
C ASP A 122 15.17 14.20 -13.18
N ALA A 123 14.97 15.34 -13.86
CA ALA A 123 15.61 15.61 -15.14
C ALA A 123 17.14 15.78 -14.98
N TYR A 124 17.58 16.43 -13.90
CA TYR A 124 18.98 16.59 -13.56
C TYR A 124 19.67 15.25 -13.27
N VAL A 125 19.06 14.39 -12.44
CA VAL A 125 19.57 13.04 -12.14
C VAL A 125 19.59 12.17 -13.39
N THR A 126 18.57 12.26 -14.24
CA THR A 126 18.54 11.54 -15.53
C THR A 126 19.70 11.97 -16.41
N THR A 127 19.99 13.27 -16.47
CA THR A 127 21.13 13.82 -17.23
C THR A 127 22.47 13.34 -16.66
N LEU A 128 22.64 13.36 -15.34
CA LEU A 128 23.83 12.81 -14.67
C LEU A 128 24.02 11.32 -14.99
N THR A 129 22.93 10.55 -14.95
CA THR A 129 22.93 9.11 -15.23
C THR A 129 23.30 8.83 -16.69
N ASP A 130 22.75 9.61 -17.62
CA ASP A 130 23.07 9.52 -19.04
C ASP A 130 24.55 9.84 -19.29
N MET A 131 25.09 10.90 -18.68
CA MET A 131 26.52 11.23 -18.79
C MET A 131 27.43 10.13 -18.24
N TYR A 132 27.04 9.50 -17.13
CA TYR A 132 27.81 8.41 -16.56
C TYR A 132 27.77 7.15 -17.44
N THR A 133 26.65 6.92 -18.12
CA THR A 133 26.44 5.73 -18.96
C THR A 133 27.04 5.90 -20.36
N ASN A 134 26.96 7.11 -20.92
CA ASN A 134 27.39 7.45 -22.28
C ASN A 134 28.67 8.31 -22.29
N GLN A 135 29.67 7.96 -21.46
CA GLN A 135 30.88 8.77 -21.25
C GLN A 135 31.62 9.13 -22.55
N ASP A 136 31.59 8.23 -23.54
CA ASP A 136 32.22 8.43 -24.85
C ASP A 136 31.64 9.62 -25.61
N GLN A 137 30.38 9.99 -25.39
CA GLN A 137 29.71 11.11 -26.06
C GLN A 137 30.02 12.45 -25.40
N TYR A 138 30.34 12.44 -24.11
CA TYR A 138 30.56 13.65 -23.30
C TYR A 138 32.05 13.99 -23.10
N GLN A 139 32.96 13.07 -23.44
CA GLN A 139 34.40 13.36 -23.49
C GLN A 139 34.77 14.08 -24.80
N SER A 140 35.56 15.15 -24.69
CA SER A 140 36.13 15.77 -25.90
C SER A 140 37.08 14.79 -26.59
N PRO A 141 37.20 14.82 -27.93
CA PRO A 141 38.12 13.96 -28.68
C PRO A 141 39.57 14.10 -28.18
N GLU A 142 39.95 15.31 -27.78
CA GLU A 142 41.27 15.66 -27.23
C GLU A 142 41.48 15.03 -25.85
N ASN A 143 40.48 15.11 -24.95
CA ASN A 143 40.57 14.46 -23.64
C ASN A 143 40.58 12.94 -23.77
N LYS A 144 39.81 12.39 -24.70
CA LYS A 144 39.79 10.95 -24.96
C LYS A 144 41.14 10.45 -25.45
N ALA A 145 41.75 11.16 -26.40
CA ALA A 145 43.09 10.86 -26.88
C ALA A 145 44.15 11.00 -25.77
N LEU A 146 44.03 12.02 -24.92
CA LEU A 146 44.91 12.21 -23.77
C LEU A 146 44.79 11.06 -22.76
N LEU A 147 43.56 10.63 -22.42
CA LEU A 147 43.32 9.55 -21.46
C LEU A 147 43.89 8.22 -21.97
N GLU A 148 43.75 7.93 -23.26
CA GLU A 148 44.35 6.74 -23.89
C GLU A 148 45.87 6.81 -23.92
N ASN A 149 46.47 7.96 -24.23
CA ASN A 149 47.92 8.16 -24.15
C ASN A 149 48.46 7.93 -22.73
N ILE A 150 47.76 8.45 -21.71
CA ILE A 150 48.12 8.23 -20.29
C ILE A 150 47.99 6.75 -19.93
N LYS A 151 46.91 6.08 -20.34
CA LYS A 151 46.68 4.66 -20.06
C LYS A 151 47.76 3.78 -20.68
N GLN A 152 48.17 4.05 -21.92
CA GLN A 152 49.31 3.37 -22.56
C GLN A 152 50.63 3.60 -21.82
N ALA A 153 50.89 4.85 -21.40
CA ALA A 153 52.09 5.18 -20.64
C ALA A 153 52.13 4.46 -19.28
N VAL A 154 50.98 4.34 -18.60
CA VAL A 154 50.87 3.65 -17.29
C VAL A 154 51.01 2.14 -17.43
N GLN A 155 50.48 1.52 -18.50
CA GLN A 155 50.65 0.08 -18.74
C GLN A 155 52.12 -0.34 -18.94
N GLY A 156 52.98 0.58 -19.40
CA GLY A 156 54.42 0.35 -19.54
C GLY A 156 55.20 0.42 -18.22
N ILE A 157 54.58 0.88 -17.14
CA ILE A 157 55.19 0.97 -15.81
C ILE A 157 54.89 -0.32 -15.06
N GLN A 158 55.79 -1.30 -15.11
CA GLN A 158 55.76 -2.45 -14.20
C GLN A 158 56.34 -2.03 -12.84
N VAL A 159 55.56 -2.20 -11.78
CA VAL A 159 55.98 -2.11 -10.37
C VAL A 159 56.17 -3.51 -9.83
#